data_AF-A0A952ISP2-F1
#
_entry.id   AF-A0A952ISP2-F1
#
_cell.length_a   1.000
_cell.length_b   1.000
_cell.length_c   1.000
_cell.angle_alpha   90.00
_cell.angle_beta   90.00
_cell.angle_gamma   90.00
#
_symmetry.space_group_name_H-M   'P 1'
#
loop_
_entity.id
_entity.type
_entity.pdbx_description
1 polymer ?
#
loop_
_entity_poly.entity_id
_entity_poly.type
_entity_poly.pdbx_seq_one_letter_code
_entity_poly.pdbx_strand_id
1 'polypeptide(L)'
;MNNRSLHESIWTQTQPRVQSSLLRVFLLQLALISLITVAGIIVASLVAEKLLVHQALVGEARYFWNRRAEDSEFPLPNTLNLQSWFDSPGSQKVVPAGFEQLPAGQHRIVVDGDDRIVYVSEHGSERLYLLFQNETVSKLAYYFGVLPLTLVLLIMYSLAFLTYWLSKRAVSPIASLADSIERFDFNARDASELDLSGLLGKGNSETQVLARALDHFVERSKVSIERERNFTRYASHELRTPIAVIRGSVDSLQLLSLDGSAGRAVDRIKRASEQMAQLINSLLMLARGRNFDDDADAVDVCELVEELVEEHQSLENKSSVTVRLDRRAELSVIASPAAISSVLGNIIRNALKYTHQGEVVICVQEDRVSISDTGAGFDESEKRRIFEPFYRIEKLSVSQNRNRIDVGQADLSRTNSDARQGLGLGLAIVQHFCDIYQWTLQVASTPGKGTRFDVIFK
;
A
#
# COMPACT_ATOMS: atom_id res chain seq x y z
N MET A 1 -9.71 18.39 -30.86
CA MET A 1 -9.12 17.21 -31.52
C MET A 1 -7.61 17.28 -31.36
N ASN A 2 -7.00 16.14 -31.03
CA ASN A 2 -5.56 15.85 -31.04
C ASN A 2 -4.65 16.49 -29.96
N ASN A 3 -4.76 16.04 -28.70
CA ASN A 3 -3.59 16.03 -27.79
C ASN A 3 -3.67 15.00 -26.65
N ARG A 4 -4.41 13.90 -26.83
CA ARG A 4 -4.57 12.83 -25.81
C ARG A 4 -3.82 11.54 -26.12
N SER A 5 -3.17 11.43 -27.27
CA SER A 5 -2.62 10.15 -27.77
C SER A 5 -1.12 9.94 -27.50
N LEU A 6 -0.43 10.84 -26.77
CA LEU A 6 1.02 10.71 -26.54
C LEU A 6 1.40 10.36 -25.09
N HIS A 7 0.46 10.39 -24.13
CA HIS A 7 0.77 10.08 -22.72
C HIS A 7 0.38 8.66 -22.27
N GLU A 8 -0.34 7.89 -23.10
CA GLU A 8 -0.77 6.52 -22.74
C GLU A 8 0.20 5.41 -23.16
N SER A 9 1.26 5.72 -23.90
CA SER A 9 2.19 4.68 -24.40
C SER A 9 3.38 4.37 -23.48
N ILE A 10 3.54 5.07 -22.35
CA ILE A 10 4.70 4.89 -21.47
C ILE A 10 4.42 3.91 -20.31
N TRP A 11 3.16 3.64 -19.98
CA TRP A 11 2.81 2.83 -18.80
C TRP A 11 2.45 1.36 -19.09
N THR A 12 2.44 0.94 -20.36
CA THR A 12 2.18 -0.46 -20.75
C THR A 12 3.47 -1.25 -20.99
N GLN A 13 4.47 -1.10 -20.13
CA GLN A 13 5.49 -2.13 -19.95
C GLN A 13 5.33 -2.72 -18.57
N THR A 14 4.38 -3.66 -18.50
CA THR A 14 4.35 -4.71 -17.49
C THR A 14 5.76 -5.21 -17.28
N GLN A 15 6.32 -4.97 -16.09
CA GLN A 15 7.53 -5.64 -15.64
C GLN A 15 7.16 -6.97 -14.98
N PRO A 16 7.14 -8.11 -15.71
CA PRO A 16 7.84 -9.23 -15.14
C PRO A 16 9.34 -8.90 -15.26
N ARG A 17 10.22 -9.49 -14.43
CA ARG A 17 11.67 -9.66 -14.69
C ARG A 17 12.68 -8.88 -13.85
N VAL A 18 12.40 -8.51 -12.61
CA VAL A 18 13.52 -8.44 -11.63
C VAL A 18 13.84 -9.84 -11.11
N GLN A 19 12.84 -10.63 -10.73
CA GLN A 19 13.09 -11.97 -10.20
C GLN A 19 13.51 -12.99 -11.26
N SER A 20 12.91 -12.96 -12.45
CA SER A 20 13.35 -13.86 -13.52
C SER A 20 14.69 -13.43 -14.15
N SER A 21 15.12 -12.17 -14.00
CA SER A 21 16.48 -11.78 -14.37
C SER A 21 17.49 -12.25 -13.33
N LEU A 22 17.24 -12.05 -12.03
CA LEU A 22 18.09 -12.57 -10.94
C LEU A 22 18.22 -14.09 -10.98
N LEU A 23 17.12 -14.81 -11.22
CA LEU A 23 17.16 -16.26 -11.37
C LEU A 23 17.99 -16.70 -12.59
N ARG A 24 17.83 -16.02 -13.73
CA ARG A 24 18.61 -16.32 -14.95
C ARG A 24 20.09 -16.08 -14.71
N VAL A 25 20.46 -14.99 -14.05
CA VAL A 25 21.85 -14.69 -13.70
C VAL A 25 22.41 -15.77 -12.78
N PHE A 26 21.67 -16.18 -11.75
CA PHE A 26 22.09 -17.23 -10.84
C PHE A 26 22.27 -18.60 -11.52
N LEU A 27 21.32 -18.99 -12.39
CA LEU A 27 21.42 -20.22 -13.17
C LEU A 27 22.59 -20.19 -14.16
N LEU A 28 22.84 -19.04 -14.80
CA LEU A 28 23.96 -18.86 -15.71
C LEU A 28 25.29 -18.96 -14.96
N GLN A 29 25.39 -18.35 -13.78
CA GLN A 29 26.56 -18.46 -12.91
C GLN A 29 26.80 -19.92 -12.47
N LEU A 30 25.74 -20.64 -12.07
CA LEU A 30 25.83 -22.04 -11.69
C LEU A 30 26.31 -22.92 -12.86
N ALA A 31 25.79 -22.67 -14.07
CA ALA A 31 26.21 -23.35 -15.28
C ALA A 31 27.67 -23.05 -15.65
N LEU A 32 28.13 -21.81 -15.48
CA LEU A 32 29.52 -21.43 -15.71
C LEU A 32 30.48 -22.11 -14.71
N ILE A 33 30.13 -22.11 -13.41
CA ILE A 33 30.90 -22.81 -12.37
C ILE A 33 30.97 -24.31 -12.69
N SER A 34 29.84 -24.91 -13.07
CA SER A 34 29.77 -26.30 -13.49
C SER A 34 30.70 -26.59 -14.66
N LEU A 35 30.68 -25.76 -15.71
CA LEU A 35 31.50 -25.92 -16.90
C LEU A 35 33.00 -25.83 -16.57
N ILE A 36 33.41 -24.82 -15.80
CA ILE A 36 34.80 -24.62 -15.38
C ILE A 36 35.29 -25.80 -14.55
N THR A 37 34.46 -26.30 -13.64
CA THR A 37 34.84 -27.43 -12.77
C THR A 37 34.99 -28.72 -13.55
N VAL A 38 34.06 -29.02 -14.47
CA VAL A 38 34.18 -30.19 -15.37
C VAL A 38 35.45 -30.09 -16.23
N ALA A 39 35.71 -28.93 -16.83
CA ALA A 39 36.92 -28.70 -17.63
C ALA A 39 38.19 -28.87 -16.78
N GLY A 40 38.21 -28.36 -15.55
CA GLY A 40 39.31 -28.53 -14.60
C GLY A 40 39.61 -29.99 -14.28
N ILE A 41 38.58 -30.81 -14.04
CA ILE A 41 38.76 -32.25 -13.79
C ILE A 41 39.30 -32.97 -15.03
N ILE A 42 38.80 -32.63 -16.22
CA ILE A 42 39.31 -33.21 -17.47
C ILE A 42 40.79 -32.85 -17.67
N VAL A 43 41.18 -31.59 -17.48
CA VAL A 43 42.57 -31.14 -17.58
C VAL A 43 43.45 -31.84 -16.53
N ALA A 44 43.00 -31.93 -15.28
CA ALA A 44 43.72 -32.62 -14.22
C ALA A 44 43.94 -34.11 -14.54
N SER A 45 42.92 -34.79 -15.08
CA SER A 45 43.01 -36.18 -15.54
C SER A 45 44.03 -36.35 -16.66
N LEU A 46 44.00 -35.46 -17.67
CA LEU A 46 44.97 -35.46 -18.78
C LEU A 46 46.40 -35.21 -18.30
N VAL A 47 46.59 -34.29 -17.35
CA VAL A 47 47.90 -34.00 -16.75
C VAL A 47 48.41 -35.19 -15.94
N ALA A 48 47.55 -35.83 -15.15
CA ALA A 48 47.91 -37.01 -14.39
C ALA A 48 48.36 -38.16 -15.30
N GLU A 49 47.63 -38.44 -16.38
CA GLU A 49 47.98 -39.50 -17.33
C GLU A 49 49.27 -39.17 -18.10
N LYS A 50 49.43 -37.94 -18.61
CA LYS A 50 50.59 -37.58 -19.46
C LYS A 50 51.87 -37.30 -18.70
N LEU A 51 51.80 -36.61 -17.55
CA LEU A 51 53.00 -36.19 -16.82
C LEU A 51 53.37 -37.16 -15.72
N LEU A 52 52.42 -37.55 -14.86
CA LEU A 52 52.75 -38.37 -13.69
C LEU A 52 53.13 -39.80 -14.08
N VAL A 53 52.36 -40.43 -14.99
CA VAL A 53 52.68 -41.80 -15.46
C VAL A 53 54.00 -41.82 -16.21
N HIS A 54 54.25 -40.84 -17.09
CA HIS A 54 55.51 -40.75 -17.82
C HIS A 54 56.70 -40.59 -16.87
N GLN A 55 56.63 -39.66 -15.92
CA GLN A 55 57.69 -39.46 -14.94
C GLN A 55 57.90 -40.68 -14.05
N ALA A 56 56.84 -41.39 -13.67
CA ALA A 56 56.93 -42.64 -12.91
C ALA A 56 57.66 -43.72 -13.71
N LEU A 57 57.32 -43.93 -14.99
CA LEU A 57 57.95 -44.94 -15.85
C LEU A 57 59.43 -44.62 -16.14
N VAL A 58 59.74 -43.36 -16.44
CA VAL A 58 61.12 -42.90 -16.65
C VAL A 58 61.94 -43.05 -15.36
N GLY A 59 61.36 -42.70 -14.22
CA GLY A 59 61.97 -42.82 -12.91
C GLY A 59 62.29 -44.28 -12.55
N GLU A 60 61.32 -45.17 -12.77
CA GLU A 60 61.47 -46.61 -12.52
C GLU A 60 62.55 -47.23 -13.42
N ALA A 61 62.54 -46.89 -14.72
CA ALA A 61 63.57 -47.36 -15.65
C ALA A 61 64.97 -46.88 -15.24
N ARG A 62 65.11 -45.61 -14.83
CA ARG A 62 66.39 -45.07 -14.36
C ARG A 62 66.86 -45.75 -13.08
N TYR A 63 65.95 -45.98 -12.13
CA TYR A 63 66.25 -46.70 -10.90
C TYR A 63 66.74 -48.12 -11.18
N PHE A 64 66.06 -48.84 -12.07
CA PHE A 64 66.45 -50.17 -12.50
C PHE A 64 67.86 -50.21 -13.11
N TRP A 65 68.15 -49.32 -14.07
CA TRP A 65 69.48 -49.27 -14.70
C TRP A 65 70.59 -48.94 -13.71
N ASN A 66 70.35 -48.01 -12.78
CA ASN A 66 71.33 -47.66 -11.75
C ASN A 66 71.63 -48.84 -10.82
N ARG A 67 70.60 -49.57 -10.38
CA ARG A 67 70.78 -50.75 -9.52
C ARG A 67 71.45 -51.90 -10.24
N ARG A 68 71.14 -52.09 -11.52
CA ARG A 68 71.71 -53.18 -12.29
C ARG A 68 73.19 -52.99 -12.63
N ALA A 69 73.65 -51.74 -12.65
CA ALA A 69 75.08 -51.44 -12.72
C ALA A 69 75.85 -51.92 -11.48
N GLU A 70 75.19 -52.01 -10.32
CA GLU A 70 75.75 -52.52 -9.06
C GLU A 70 75.54 -54.04 -8.90
N ASP A 71 74.37 -54.54 -9.32
CA ASP A 71 73.95 -55.95 -9.20
C ASP A 71 73.31 -56.44 -10.52
N SER A 72 74.03 -57.27 -11.27
CA SER A 72 73.58 -57.77 -12.57
C SER A 72 72.31 -58.63 -12.52
N GLU A 73 72.00 -59.23 -11.36
CA GLU A 73 70.83 -60.08 -11.13
C GLU A 73 69.64 -59.33 -10.51
N PHE A 74 69.72 -58.00 -10.40
CA PHE A 74 68.65 -57.19 -9.84
C PHE A 74 67.28 -57.50 -10.50
N PRO A 75 66.23 -57.78 -9.71
CA PRO A 75 64.95 -58.25 -10.23
C PRO A 75 64.23 -57.20 -11.06
N LEU A 76 63.42 -57.69 -11.99
CA LEU A 76 62.59 -56.84 -12.85
C LEU A 76 61.47 -56.16 -12.05
N PRO A 77 61.20 -54.87 -12.29
CA PRO A 77 60.15 -54.13 -11.58
C PRO A 77 58.78 -54.68 -11.96
N ASN A 78 58.17 -55.44 -11.05
CA ASN A 78 56.85 -56.03 -11.22
C ASN A 78 55.98 -55.66 -10.02
N THR A 79 54.94 -54.87 -10.27
CA THR A 79 53.97 -54.43 -9.27
C THR A 79 52.55 -54.63 -9.80
N LEU A 80 51.53 -54.28 -9.00
CA LEU A 80 50.13 -54.41 -9.39
C LEU A 80 49.80 -53.73 -10.73
N ASN A 81 50.38 -52.56 -11.00
CA ASN A 81 50.08 -51.74 -12.19
C ASN A 81 51.25 -51.64 -13.17
N LEU A 82 52.36 -52.31 -12.90
CA LEU A 82 53.57 -52.24 -13.71
C LEU A 82 54.08 -53.66 -13.97
N GLN A 83 54.16 -54.04 -15.23
CA GLN A 83 54.81 -55.28 -15.66
C GLN A 83 56.03 -54.94 -16.48
N SER A 84 57.09 -55.73 -16.34
CA SER A 84 58.32 -55.49 -17.08
C SER A 84 58.86 -56.72 -17.77
N TRP A 85 59.45 -56.47 -18.94
CA TRP A 85 60.21 -57.45 -19.71
C TRP A 85 61.59 -56.88 -19.99
N PHE A 86 62.55 -57.77 -20.12
CA PHE A 86 63.93 -57.38 -20.35
C PHE A 86 64.57 -58.29 -21.39
N ASP A 87 65.20 -57.65 -22.35
CA ASP A 87 65.86 -58.25 -23.49
C ASP A 87 67.36 -57.94 -23.41
N SER A 88 68.19 -58.99 -23.38
CA SER A 88 69.64 -58.88 -23.32
C SER A 88 70.29 -59.96 -24.16
N PRO A 89 71.42 -59.67 -24.84
CA PRO A 89 72.07 -60.61 -25.75
C PRO A 89 72.47 -61.90 -25.01
N GLY A 90 71.80 -63.02 -25.33
CA GLY A 90 72.03 -64.33 -24.71
C GLY A 90 70.97 -64.76 -23.68
N SER A 91 69.99 -63.92 -23.35
CA SER A 91 68.85 -64.25 -22.50
C SER A 91 67.68 -64.81 -23.33
N GLN A 92 67.22 -66.01 -23.02
CA GLN A 92 66.08 -66.67 -23.69
C GLN A 92 64.75 -66.31 -23.00
N LYS A 93 64.47 -65.03 -22.75
CA LYS A 93 63.15 -64.58 -22.27
C LYS A 93 62.33 -64.01 -23.41
N VAL A 94 61.10 -64.51 -23.54
CA VAL A 94 60.15 -64.14 -24.59
C VAL A 94 59.54 -62.78 -24.26
N VAL A 95 59.95 -61.74 -24.99
CA VAL A 95 59.24 -60.47 -25.05
C VAL A 95 57.92 -60.72 -25.81
N PRO A 96 56.76 -60.17 -25.38
CA PRO A 96 55.50 -60.39 -26.08
C PRO A 96 55.56 -59.88 -27.54
N ALA A 97 54.96 -60.64 -28.46
CA ALA A 97 54.94 -60.30 -29.88
C ALA A 97 54.34 -58.90 -30.11
N GLY A 98 55.07 -58.04 -30.83
CA GLY A 98 54.69 -56.65 -31.10
C GLY A 98 55.46 -55.60 -30.29
N PHE A 99 56.11 -55.98 -29.18
CA PHE A 99 56.90 -55.05 -28.37
C PHE A 99 58.32 -54.83 -28.95
N GLU A 100 58.86 -55.84 -29.64
CA GLU A 100 60.23 -55.83 -30.19
C GLU A 100 60.47 -54.70 -31.21
N GLN A 101 59.42 -54.27 -31.93
CA GLN A 101 59.50 -53.24 -32.97
C GLN A 101 59.32 -51.81 -32.44
N LEU A 102 59.02 -51.62 -31.16
CA LEU A 102 58.80 -50.29 -30.58
C LEU A 102 60.15 -49.58 -30.37
N PRO A 103 60.35 -48.34 -30.83
CA PRO A 103 61.58 -47.59 -30.56
C PRO A 103 61.66 -47.15 -29.09
N ALA A 104 62.83 -46.69 -28.64
CA ALA A 104 62.97 -46.11 -27.30
C ALA A 104 61.98 -44.95 -27.08
N GLY A 105 61.38 -44.89 -25.89
CA GLY A 105 60.38 -43.90 -25.52
C GLY A 105 59.02 -44.49 -25.13
N GLN A 106 58.03 -43.62 -24.99
CA GLN A 106 56.68 -44.00 -24.59
C GLN A 106 55.80 -44.27 -25.81
N HIS A 107 55.15 -45.43 -25.80
CA HIS A 107 54.23 -45.90 -26.82
C HIS A 107 52.90 -46.31 -26.19
N ARG A 108 51.87 -46.28 -27.02
CA ARG A 108 50.52 -46.64 -26.64
C ARG A 108 50.10 -47.84 -27.49
N ILE A 109 49.77 -48.95 -26.84
CA ILE A 109 49.44 -50.22 -27.49
C ILE A 109 48.13 -50.76 -26.95
N VAL A 110 47.33 -51.38 -27.82
CA VAL A 110 46.09 -52.05 -27.42
C VAL A 110 46.43 -53.50 -27.12
N VAL A 111 46.27 -53.91 -25.86
CA VAL A 111 46.50 -55.29 -25.41
C VAL A 111 45.23 -55.78 -24.72
N ASP A 112 44.67 -56.89 -25.19
CA ASP A 112 43.41 -57.47 -24.71
C ASP A 112 42.18 -56.53 -24.85
N GLY A 113 42.23 -55.58 -25.78
CA GLY A 113 41.16 -54.60 -26.00
C GLY A 113 41.31 -53.30 -25.19
N ASP A 114 42.28 -53.23 -24.28
CA ASP A 114 42.54 -52.07 -23.44
C ASP A 114 43.76 -51.27 -23.91
N ASP A 115 43.67 -49.96 -23.77
CA ASP A 115 44.75 -49.02 -24.10
C ASP A 115 45.82 -49.02 -22.99
N ARG A 116 47.01 -49.54 -23.29
CA ARG A 116 48.12 -49.66 -22.33
C ARG A 116 49.31 -48.81 -22.76
N ILE A 117 50.02 -48.29 -21.76
CA ILE A 117 51.20 -47.45 -21.97
C ILE A 117 52.44 -48.33 -21.81
N VAL A 118 53.29 -48.38 -22.83
CA VAL A 118 54.60 -49.06 -22.77
C VAL A 118 55.69 -48.01 -22.83
N TYR A 119 56.64 -48.08 -21.90
CA TYR A 119 57.86 -47.30 -21.95
C TYR A 119 59.04 -48.22 -22.24
N VAL A 120 59.76 -47.94 -23.33
CA VAL A 120 60.95 -48.67 -23.76
C VAL A 120 62.18 -47.85 -23.42
N SER A 121 63.07 -48.43 -22.61
CA SER A 121 64.34 -47.83 -22.21
C SER A 121 65.48 -48.71 -22.69
N GLU A 122 66.52 -48.11 -23.26
CA GLU A 122 67.65 -48.83 -23.86
C GLU A 122 68.95 -48.39 -23.20
N HIS A 123 69.82 -49.36 -22.90
CA HIS A 123 71.17 -49.10 -22.40
C HIS A 123 72.13 -50.08 -23.08
N GLY A 124 72.93 -49.58 -24.03
CA GLY A 124 73.80 -50.43 -24.86
C GLY A 124 72.97 -51.34 -25.77
N SER A 125 73.19 -52.66 -25.68
CA SER A 125 72.45 -53.69 -26.42
C SER A 125 71.28 -54.30 -25.63
N GLU A 126 70.97 -53.75 -24.45
CA GLU A 126 69.93 -54.26 -23.56
C GLU A 126 68.70 -53.34 -23.58
N ARG A 127 67.50 -53.92 -23.57
CA ARG A 127 66.23 -53.19 -23.65
C ARG A 127 65.32 -53.59 -22.48
N LEU A 128 64.78 -52.58 -21.80
CA LEU A 128 63.78 -52.72 -20.74
C LEU A 128 62.43 -52.21 -21.26
N TYR A 129 61.41 -53.05 -21.16
CA TYR A 129 60.03 -52.73 -21.49
C TYR A 129 59.24 -52.62 -20.19
N LEU A 130 58.60 -51.48 -19.97
CA LEU A 130 57.74 -51.22 -18.82
C LEU A 130 56.30 -51.00 -19.32
N LEU A 131 55.39 -51.92 -19.03
CA LEU A 131 53.97 -51.81 -19.34
C LEU A 131 53.19 -51.32 -18.12
N PHE A 132 52.55 -50.18 -18.26
CA PHE A 132 51.66 -49.62 -17.25
C PHE A 132 50.20 -49.98 -17.55
N GLN A 133 49.53 -50.56 -16.56
CA GLN A 133 48.09 -50.88 -16.64
C GLN A 133 47.27 -49.60 -16.37
N ASN A 134 46.81 -48.94 -17.43
CA ASN A 134 46.11 -47.65 -17.35
C ASN A 134 44.65 -47.75 -16.83
N GLU A 135 44.06 -48.94 -16.85
CA GLU A 135 42.68 -49.20 -16.42
C GLU A 135 42.41 -48.68 -14.99
N THR A 136 43.34 -48.94 -14.07
CA THR A 136 43.17 -48.59 -12.64
C THR A 136 43.20 -47.07 -12.43
N VAL A 137 44.10 -46.35 -13.12
CA VAL A 137 44.24 -44.90 -12.98
C VAL A 137 43.03 -44.17 -13.56
N SER A 138 42.55 -44.61 -14.72
CA SER A 138 41.36 -44.03 -15.37
C SER A 138 40.10 -44.25 -14.54
N LYS A 139 39.92 -45.45 -13.97
CA LYS A 139 38.81 -45.76 -13.05
C LYS A 139 38.89 -44.91 -11.77
N LEU A 140 40.07 -44.75 -11.18
CA LEU A 140 40.26 -43.88 -10.01
C LEU A 140 39.95 -42.40 -10.32
N ALA A 141 40.45 -41.86 -11.43
CA ALA A 141 40.17 -40.50 -11.85
C ALA A 141 38.66 -40.26 -12.06
N TYR A 142 37.94 -41.25 -12.58
CA TYR A 142 36.49 -41.20 -12.72
C TYR A 142 35.77 -41.19 -11.36
N TYR A 143 36.11 -42.12 -10.46
CA TYR A 143 35.46 -42.24 -9.14
C TYR A 143 35.78 -41.07 -8.20
N PHE A 144 37.00 -40.53 -8.24
CA PHE A 144 37.42 -39.42 -7.36
C PHE A 144 37.23 -38.04 -7.97
N GLY A 145 37.05 -37.93 -9.29
CA GLY A 145 36.81 -36.66 -9.98
C GLY A 145 35.36 -36.50 -10.42
N VAL A 146 34.95 -37.27 -11.42
CA VAL A 146 33.68 -37.06 -12.12
C VAL A 146 32.48 -37.38 -11.22
N LEU A 147 32.50 -38.52 -10.52
CA LEU A 147 31.38 -38.97 -9.69
C LEU A 147 31.02 -38.03 -8.53
N PRO A 148 31.96 -37.54 -7.69
CA PRO A 148 31.63 -36.56 -6.66
C PRO A 148 31.19 -35.22 -7.27
N LEU A 149 31.76 -34.82 -8.41
CA LEU A 149 31.33 -33.60 -9.09
C LEU A 149 29.87 -33.69 -9.57
N THR A 150 29.46 -34.80 -10.16
CA THR A 150 28.07 -34.97 -10.61
C THR A 150 27.09 -34.93 -9.44
N LEU A 151 27.46 -35.53 -8.30
CA LEU A 151 26.67 -35.47 -7.07
C LEU A 151 26.53 -34.02 -6.57
N VAL A 152 27.63 -33.27 -6.47
CA VAL A 152 27.63 -31.87 -6.04
C VAL A 152 26.76 -31.02 -6.97
N LEU A 153 26.90 -31.19 -8.28
CA LEU A 153 26.10 -30.46 -9.27
C LEU A 153 24.61 -30.78 -9.12
N LEU A 154 24.24 -32.05 -8.99
CA LEU A 154 22.85 -32.47 -8.80
C LEU A 154 22.24 -31.80 -7.56
N ILE A 155 22.97 -31.80 -6.43
CA ILE A 155 22.54 -31.13 -5.20
C ILE A 155 22.38 -29.62 -5.43
N MET A 156 23.36 -28.97 -6.08
CA MET A 156 23.32 -27.53 -6.36
C MET A 156 22.12 -27.15 -7.24
N TYR A 157 21.88 -27.87 -8.34
CA TYR A 157 20.73 -27.61 -9.22
C TYR A 157 19.40 -27.89 -8.51
N SER A 158 19.32 -28.93 -7.68
CA SER A 158 18.14 -29.24 -6.88
C SER A 158 17.83 -28.14 -5.86
N LEU A 159 18.83 -27.64 -5.14
CA LEU A 159 18.68 -26.50 -4.22
C LEU A 159 18.23 -25.24 -4.98
N ALA A 160 18.84 -24.92 -6.11
CA ALA A 160 18.45 -23.77 -6.92
C ALA A 160 16.99 -23.87 -7.39
N PHE A 161 16.56 -25.07 -7.81
CA PHE A 161 15.17 -25.34 -8.19
C PHE A 161 14.22 -25.20 -7.00
N LEU A 162 14.58 -25.74 -5.84
CA LEU A 162 13.79 -25.63 -4.62
C LEU A 162 13.64 -24.17 -4.17
N THR A 163 14.73 -23.39 -4.20
CA THR A 163 14.72 -21.95 -3.91
C THR A 163 13.83 -21.19 -4.88
N TYR A 164 13.89 -21.49 -6.18
CA TYR A 164 12.99 -20.91 -7.17
C TYR A 164 11.52 -21.20 -6.88
N TRP A 165 11.21 -22.46 -6.58
CA TRP A 165 9.85 -22.90 -6.28
C TRP A 165 9.29 -22.22 -5.02
N LEU A 166 10.07 -22.19 -3.93
CA LEU A 166 9.71 -21.50 -2.68
C LEU A 166 9.51 -19.99 -2.89
N SER A 167 10.43 -19.34 -3.62
CA SER A 167 10.36 -17.91 -3.91
C SER A 167 9.09 -17.55 -4.69
N LYS A 168 8.75 -18.32 -5.72
CA LYS A 168 7.53 -18.12 -6.50
C LYS A 168 6.27 -18.21 -5.63
N ARG A 169 6.26 -19.14 -4.67
CA ARG A 169 5.13 -19.30 -3.74
C ARG A 169 5.01 -18.14 -2.74
N ALA A 170 6.12 -17.61 -2.24
CA ALA A 170 6.13 -16.53 -1.26
C ALA A 170 5.79 -15.15 -1.86
N VAL A 171 6.18 -14.89 -3.11
CA VAL A 171 6.03 -13.58 -3.76
C VAL A 171 4.69 -13.43 -4.47
N SER A 172 4.13 -14.53 -4.98
CA SER A 172 2.85 -14.54 -5.71
C SER A 172 1.71 -13.78 -4.99
N PRO A 173 1.48 -13.96 -3.68
CA PRO A 173 0.44 -13.21 -2.96
C PRO A 173 0.63 -11.69 -2.97
N ILE A 174 1.88 -11.21 -2.90
CA ILE A 174 2.20 -9.77 -2.94
C ILE A 174 1.93 -9.21 -4.33
N ALA A 175 2.29 -9.94 -5.38
CA ALA A 175 2.01 -9.54 -6.75
C ALA A 175 0.49 -9.46 -7.02
N SER A 176 -0.29 -10.41 -6.49
CA SER A 176 -1.75 -10.37 -6.57
C SER A 176 -2.35 -9.18 -5.82
N LEU A 177 -1.81 -8.82 -4.64
CA LEU A 177 -2.23 -7.61 -3.92
C LEU A 177 -1.99 -6.34 -4.75
N ALA A 178 -0.83 -6.24 -5.40
CA ALA A 178 -0.48 -5.09 -6.23
C ALA A 178 -1.42 -4.96 -7.44
N ASP A 179 -1.72 -6.06 -8.14
CA ASP A 179 -2.65 -6.08 -9.28
C ASP A 179 -4.09 -5.72 -8.84
N SER A 180 -4.53 -6.16 -7.66
CA SER A 180 -5.83 -5.76 -7.10
C SER A 180 -5.92 -4.26 -6.82
N ILE A 181 -4.83 -3.61 -6.38
CA ILE A 181 -4.80 -2.15 -6.19
C ILE A 181 -4.77 -1.42 -7.53
N GLU A 182 -3.95 -1.87 -8.48
CA GLU A 182 -3.79 -1.21 -9.79
C GLU A 182 -5.11 -1.19 -10.58
N ARG A 183 -5.91 -2.24 -10.44
CA ARG A 183 -7.24 -2.33 -11.07
C ARG A 183 -8.34 -1.63 -10.28
N PHE A 184 -8.09 -1.26 -9.04
CA PHE A 184 -9.09 -0.60 -8.22
C PHE A 184 -9.21 0.88 -8.59
N ASP A 185 -10.28 1.23 -9.29
CA ASP A 185 -10.60 2.61 -9.58
C ASP A 185 -11.32 3.27 -8.39
N PHE A 186 -10.59 4.09 -7.64
CA PHE A 186 -11.15 4.92 -6.56
C PHE A 186 -12.25 5.88 -7.04
N ASN A 187 -12.34 6.15 -8.34
CA ASN A 187 -13.30 7.08 -8.90
C ASN A 187 -14.58 6.45 -9.46
N ALA A 188 -14.63 5.12 -9.65
CA ALA A 188 -15.84 4.45 -10.13
C ALA A 188 -16.99 4.57 -9.11
N ARG A 189 -18.23 4.78 -9.60
CA ARG A 189 -19.43 4.88 -8.74
C ARG A 189 -19.83 3.55 -8.11
N ASP A 190 -19.53 2.45 -8.80
CA ASP A 190 -19.58 1.09 -8.29
C ASP A 190 -18.15 0.68 -7.95
N ALA A 191 -17.66 1.12 -6.79
CA ALA A 191 -16.44 0.54 -6.26
C ALA A 191 -16.79 -0.90 -5.85
N SER A 192 -16.66 -1.83 -6.80
CA SER A 192 -16.61 -3.27 -6.51
C SER A 192 -15.77 -3.43 -5.24
N GLU A 193 -16.34 -4.02 -4.19
CA GLU A 193 -15.60 -4.27 -2.95
C GLU A 193 -14.25 -4.86 -3.32
N LEU A 194 -13.19 -4.25 -2.80
CA LEU A 194 -11.84 -4.70 -3.06
C LEU A 194 -11.73 -6.07 -2.37
N ASP A 195 -12.04 -7.15 -3.11
CA ASP A 195 -12.19 -8.48 -2.54
C ASP A 195 -10.82 -9.07 -2.23
N LEU A 196 -10.32 -8.71 -1.05
CA LEU A 196 -9.07 -9.20 -0.48
C LEU A 196 -9.28 -10.53 0.29
N SER A 197 -10.51 -11.04 0.37
CA SER A 197 -10.86 -12.23 1.16
C SER A 197 -10.11 -13.48 0.68
N GLY A 198 -9.92 -13.62 -0.63
CA GLY A 198 -9.16 -14.71 -1.24
C GLY A 198 -7.67 -14.72 -0.86
N LEU A 199 -7.12 -13.58 -0.44
CA LEU A 199 -5.71 -13.42 -0.05
C LEU A 199 -5.51 -13.55 1.47
N LEU A 200 -6.53 -13.21 2.26
CA LEU A 200 -6.53 -13.38 3.71
C LEU A 200 -6.46 -14.86 4.14
N GLY A 201 -6.93 -15.80 3.31
CA GLY A 201 -6.93 -17.24 3.62
C GLY A 201 -5.74 -18.06 3.10
N LYS A 202 -4.92 -17.52 2.19
CA LYS A 202 -3.88 -18.30 1.46
C LYS A 202 -2.44 -17.81 1.68
N GLY A 203 -2.25 -16.61 2.24
CA GLY A 203 -0.93 -16.02 2.47
C GLY A 203 -0.34 -16.34 3.85
N ASN A 204 0.98 -16.13 3.98
CA ASN A 204 1.69 -16.17 5.27
C ASN A 204 1.18 -15.06 6.21
N SER A 205 1.50 -15.14 7.50
CA SER A 205 1.08 -14.18 8.53
C SER A 205 1.34 -12.72 8.14
N GLU A 206 2.50 -12.43 7.56
CA GLU A 206 2.92 -11.09 7.15
C GLU A 206 2.05 -10.57 6.00
N THR A 207 1.71 -11.44 5.05
CA THR A 207 0.84 -11.09 3.92
C THR A 207 -0.58 -10.77 4.40
N GLN A 208 -1.08 -11.48 5.41
CA GLN A 208 -2.40 -11.22 5.99
C GLN A 208 -2.45 -9.88 6.75
N VAL A 209 -1.36 -9.53 7.45
CA VAL A 209 -1.24 -8.21 8.11
C VAL A 209 -1.24 -7.10 7.06
N LEU A 210 -0.47 -7.25 5.98
CA LEU A 210 -0.43 -6.28 4.90
C LEU A 210 -1.79 -6.14 4.20
N ALA A 211 -2.46 -7.26 3.91
CA ALA A 211 -3.79 -7.26 3.30
C ALA A 211 -4.82 -6.53 4.19
N ARG A 212 -4.81 -6.76 5.51
CA ARG A 212 -5.68 -6.03 6.46
C ARG A 212 -5.37 -4.54 6.55
N ALA A 213 -4.09 -4.18 6.57
CA ALA A 213 -3.69 -2.77 6.60
C ALA A 213 -4.14 -2.03 5.32
N LEU A 214 -4.02 -2.70 4.18
CA LEU A 214 -4.47 -2.19 2.89
C LEU A 214 -6.00 -2.04 2.83
N ASP A 215 -6.74 -3.05 3.27
CA ASP A 215 -8.20 -3.02 3.34
C ASP A 215 -8.71 -1.81 4.14
N HIS A 216 -8.13 -1.62 5.34
CA HIS A 216 -8.46 -0.49 6.18
C HIS A 216 -8.06 0.87 5.57
N PHE A 217 -6.94 0.93 4.83
CA PHE A 217 -6.54 2.13 4.11
C PHE A 217 -7.51 2.47 2.97
N VAL A 218 -7.96 1.47 2.22
CA VAL A 218 -8.93 1.62 1.13
C VAL A 218 -10.26 2.11 1.68
N GLU A 219 -10.75 1.53 2.77
CA GLU A 219 -12.01 1.94 3.39
C GLU A 219 -11.96 3.38 3.90
N ARG A 220 -10.86 3.77 4.58
CA ARG A 220 -10.65 5.16 5.00
C ARG A 220 -10.59 6.12 3.80
N SER A 221 -9.96 5.70 2.71
CA SER A 221 -9.86 6.51 1.49
C SER A 221 -11.22 6.69 0.81
N LYS A 222 -12.04 5.64 0.73
CA LYS A 222 -13.43 5.70 0.22
C LYS A 222 -14.25 6.71 1.00
N VAL A 223 -14.22 6.63 2.34
CA VAL A 223 -14.94 7.58 3.21
C VAL A 223 -14.48 9.01 2.96
N SER A 224 -13.18 9.23 2.77
CA SER A 224 -12.63 10.56 2.48
C SER A 224 -13.09 11.10 1.12
N ILE A 225 -13.03 10.27 0.07
CA ILE A 225 -13.43 10.64 -1.29
C ILE A 225 -14.94 10.92 -1.36
N GLU A 226 -15.75 10.10 -0.69
CA GLU A 226 -17.20 10.30 -0.66
C GLU A 226 -17.58 11.59 0.08
N ARG A 227 -16.87 11.92 1.16
CA ARG A 227 -17.00 13.23 1.83
C ARG A 227 -16.66 14.37 0.89
N GLU A 228 -15.55 14.30 0.16
CA GLU A 228 -15.12 15.34 -0.79
C GLU A 228 -16.12 15.52 -1.95
N ARG A 229 -16.65 14.41 -2.48
CA ARG A 229 -17.66 14.43 -3.54
C ARG A 229 -18.95 15.06 -3.09
N ASN A 230 -19.44 14.65 -1.92
CA ASN A 230 -20.65 15.22 -1.34
C ASN A 230 -20.45 16.70 -1.04
N PHE A 231 -19.32 17.07 -0.43
CA PHE A 231 -18.94 18.46 -0.21
C PHE A 231 -18.97 19.29 -1.51
N THR A 232 -18.32 18.82 -2.57
CA THR A 232 -18.26 19.55 -3.86
C THR A 232 -19.63 19.68 -4.51
N ARG A 233 -20.42 18.60 -4.50
CA ARG A 233 -21.79 18.59 -5.05
C ARG A 233 -22.67 19.58 -4.31
N TYR A 234 -22.68 19.53 -2.98
CA TYR A 234 -23.53 20.40 -2.17
C TYR A 234 -23.05 21.86 -2.19
N ALA A 235 -21.74 22.13 -2.10
CA ALA A 235 -21.19 23.48 -2.25
C ALA A 235 -21.61 24.10 -3.59
N SER A 236 -21.57 23.34 -4.69
CA SER A 236 -22.00 23.82 -6.01
C SER A 236 -23.49 24.17 -6.06
N HIS A 237 -24.34 23.39 -5.39
CA HIS A 237 -25.79 23.64 -5.33
C HIS A 237 -26.12 24.83 -4.43
N GLU A 238 -25.52 24.89 -3.24
CA GLU A 238 -25.80 25.91 -2.24
C GLU A 238 -25.16 27.27 -2.55
N LEU A 239 -24.09 27.33 -3.36
CA LEU A 239 -23.57 28.60 -3.90
C LEU A 239 -24.46 29.13 -5.04
N ARG A 240 -25.06 28.24 -5.84
CA ARG A 240 -25.86 28.64 -7.01
C ARG A 240 -27.13 29.39 -6.61
N THR A 241 -27.77 28.99 -5.52
CA THR A 241 -29.01 29.60 -5.01
C THR A 241 -28.87 31.08 -4.62
N PRO A 242 -27.95 31.47 -3.71
CA PRO A 242 -27.74 32.88 -3.36
C PRO A 242 -27.21 33.69 -4.54
N ILE A 243 -26.38 33.12 -5.41
CA ILE A 243 -25.95 33.79 -6.67
C ILE A 243 -27.16 34.10 -7.56
N ALA A 244 -28.11 33.16 -7.70
CA ALA A 244 -29.33 33.39 -8.46
C ALA A 244 -30.23 34.46 -7.83
N VAL A 245 -30.32 34.50 -6.49
CA VAL A 245 -31.07 35.54 -5.75
C VAL A 245 -30.45 36.91 -5.94
N ILE A 246 -29.11 37.03 -5.85
CA ILE A 246 -28.41 38.29 -6.11
C ILE A 246 -28.67 38.74 -7.53
N ARG A 247 -28.47 37.85 -8.52
CA ARG A 247 -28.69 38.17 -9.93
C ARG A 247 -30.11 38.64 -10.21
N GLY A 248 -31.12 37.91 -9.75
CA GLY A 248 -32.53 38.31 -9.93
C GLY A 248 -32.89 39.62 -9.21
N SER A 249 -32.23 39.92 -8.09
CA SER A 249 -32.44 41.18 -7.36
C SER A 249 -31.74 42.36 -8.07
N VAL A 250 -30.56 42.15 -8.66
CA VAL A 250 -29.88 43.13 -9.51
C VAL A 250 -30.68 43.40 -10.78
N ASP A 251 -31.19 42.36 -11.45
CA ASP A 251 -32.06 42.50 -12.62
C ASP A 251 -33.34 43.27 -12.28
N SER A 252 -33.91 43.03 -11.09
CA SER A 252 -35.06 43.79 -10.58
C SER A 252 -34.72 45.26 -10.33
N LEU A 253 -33.53 45.56 -9.79
CA LEU A 253 -33.08 46.94 -9.58
C LEU A 253 -32.90 47.72 -10.89
N GLN A 254 -32.47 47.06 -11.96
CA GLN A 254 -32.33 47.67 -13.29
C GLN A 254 -33.68 48.05 -13.91
N LEU A 255 -34.76 47.39 -13.50
CA LEU A 255 -36.12 47.61 -14.00
C LEU A 255 -36.95 48.61 -13.18
N LEU A 256 -36.44 49.07 -12.03
CA LEU A 256 -37.19 49.92 -11.09
C LEU A 256 -36.67 51.36 -11.08
N SER A 257 -37.58 52.32 -11.27
CA SER A 257 -37.37 53.72 -10.86
C SER A 257 -37.28 53.79 -9.31
N LEU A 258 -36.47 54.72 -8.78
CA LEU A 258 -35.95 54.80 -7.40
C LEU A 258 -37.00 55.03 -6.27
N ASP A 259 -38.09 54.28 -6.25
CA ASP A 259 -39.17 54.44 -5.27
C ASP A 259 -39.36 53.12 -4.52
N GLY A 260 -39.02 53.05 -3.21
CA GLY A 260 -39.35 52.02 -2.19
C GLY A 260 -39.03 50.53 -2.47
N SER A 261 -39.29 50.04 -3.67
CA SER A 261 -39.02 48.71 -4.21
C SER A 261 -37.52 48.43 -4.35
N ALA A 262 -36.70 49.45 -4.62
CA ALA A 262 -35.25 49.33 -4.66
C ALA A 262 -34.66 48.86 -3.32
N GLY A 263 -35.19 49.36 -2.20
CA GLY A 263 -34.76 48.94 -0.86
C GLY A 263 -34.95 47.45 -0.60
N ARG A 264 -36.08 46.87 -1.05
CA ARG A 264 -36.36 45.43 -0.90
C ARG A 264 -35.41 44.56 -1.71
N ALA A 265 -35.01 45.01 -2.90
CA ALA A 265 -34.05 44.29 -3.73
C ALA A 265 -32.63 44.38 -3.15
N VAL A 266 -32.23 45.56 -2.63
CA VAL A 266 -30.96 45.73 -1.89
C VAL A 266 -30.92 44.82 -0.65
N ASP A 267 -32.00 44.75 0.13
CA ASP A 267 -32.09 43.85 1.29
C ASP A 267 -31.99 42.36 0.91
N ARG A 268 -32.51 41.97 -0.25
CA ARG A 268 -32.36 40.61 -0.78
C ARG A 268 -30.91 40.31 -1.17
N ILE A 269 -30.22 41.25 -1.81
CA ILE A 269 -28.80 41.11 -2.15
C ILE A 269 -27.96 40.99 -0.87
N LYS A 270 -28.19 41.87 0.11
CA LYS A 270 -27.47 41.85 1.38
C LYS A 270 -27.59 40.50 2.08
N ARG A 271 -28.83 39.99 2.24
CA ARG A 271 -29.08 38.66 2.84
C ARG A 271 -28.42 37.51 2.07
N ALA A 272 -28.51 37.51 0.75
CA ALA A 272 -27.89 36.45 -0.06
C ALA A 272 -26.35 36.49 0.01
N SER A 273 -25.75 37.68 0.14
CA SER A 273 -24.31 37.85 0.36
C SER A 273 -23.88 37.34 1.73
N GLU A 274 -24.65 37.64 2.79
CA GLU A 274 -24.41 37.13 4.14
C GLU A 274 -24.51 35.59 4.19
N GLN A 275 -25.50 35.01 3.50
CA GLN A 275 -25.63 33.56 3.36
C GLN A 275 -24.43 32.92 2.64
N MET A 276 -23.92 33.54 1.57
CA MET A 276 -22.70 33.08 0.91
C MET A 276 -21.47 33.18 1.80
N ALA A 277 -21.33 34.26 2.55
CA ALA A 277 -20.21 34.42 3.48
C ALA A 277 -20.22 33.33 4.56
N GLN A 278 -21.40 33.03 5.13
CA GLN A 278 -21.57 31.92 6.07
C GLN A 278 -21.26 30.57 5.44
N LEU A 279 -21.71 30.32 4.20
CA LEU A 279 -21.41 29.09 3.48
C LEU A 279 -19.90 28.95 3.23
N ILE A 280 -19.24 29.98 2.72
CA ILE A 280 -17.79 29.97 2.46
C ILE A 280 -17.00 29.74 3.75
N ASN A 281 -17.33 30.45 4.84
CA ASN A 281 -16.68 30.24 6.13
C ASN A 281 -16.88 28.82 6.65
N SER A 282 -18.09 28.26 6.50
CA SER A 282 -18.38 26.88 6.87
C SER A 282 -17.57 25.88 6.03
N LEU A 283 -17.46 26.12 4.73
CA LEU A 283 -16.67 25.29 3.81
C LEU A 283 -15.17 25.35 4.13
N LEU A 284 -14.64 26.55 4.42
CA LEU A 284 -13.24 26.76 4.82
C LEU A 284 -12.93 26.13 6.17
N MET A 285 -13.85 26.20 7.14
CA MET A 285 -13.70 25.53 8.44
C MET A 285 -13.69 24.01 8.29
N LEU A 286 -14.58 23.44 7.48
CA LEU A 286 -14.59 21.99 7.20
C LEU A 286 -13.33 21.51 6.46
N ALA A 287 -12.73 22.38 5.63
CA ALA A 287 -11.50 22.08 4.88
C ALA A 287 -10.23 22.25 5.72
N ARG A 288 -10.22 23.16 6.70
CA ARG A 288 -9.10 23.38 7.64
C ARG A 288 -9.11 22.30 8.73
N GLY A 289 -8.70 21.09 8.37
CA GLY A 289 -8.47 20.04 9.36
C GLY A 289 -7.33 20.38 10.33
N ARG A 290 -7.58 20.14 11.62
CA ARG A 290 -6.61 19.87 12.71
C ARG A 290 -5.60 20.94 13.15
N ASN A 291 -5.53 22.12 12.55
CA ASN A 291 -4.61 23.18 13.01
C ASN A 291 -5.35 24.29 13.78
N PHE A 292 -6.04 23.93 14.87
CA PHE A 292 -6.73 24.91 15.73
C PHE A 292 -6.02 25.15 17.07
N ASP A 293 -4.90 24.48 17.33
CA ASP A 293 -4.12 24.64 18.56
C ASP A 293 -3.33 25.97 18.61
N ASP A 294 -3.09 26.61 17.46
CA ASP A 294 -2.28 27.84 17.40
C ASP A 294 -3.00 29.10 17.93
N ASP A 295 -4.33 29.06 18.11
CA ASP A 295 -5.19 30.19 18.56
C ASP A 295 -6.00 29.86 19.84
N ALA A 296 -5.48 28.98 20.72
CA ALA A 296 -6.19 28.57 21.93
C ALA A 296 -5.90 29.53 23.12
N ASP A 297 -6.91 30.30 23.54
CA ASP A 297 -6.86 31.18 24.71
C ASP A 297 -7.86 30.71 25.78
N ALA A 298 -7.66 31.14 27.04
CA ALA A 298 -8.64 30.93 28.10
C ALA A 298 -9.84 31.86 27.88
N VAL A 299 -10.99 31.28 27.52
CA VAL A 299 -12.23 32.02 27.21
C VAL A 299 -13.21 31.92 28.36
N ASP A 300 -13.76 33.05 28.82
CA ASP A 300 -14.91 33.05 29.73
C ASP A 300 -16.19 32.73 28.94
N VAL A 301 -16.74 31.54 29.18
CA VAL A 301 -17.91 31.05 28.46
C VAL A 301 -19.18 31.78 28.91
N CYS A 302 -19.24 32.31 30.13
CA CYS A 302 -20.40 33.07 30.61
C CYS A 302 -20.56 34.36 29.82
N GLU A 303 -19.49 35.15 29.72
CA GLU A 303 -19.47 36.42 28.97
C GLU A 303 -19.82 36.16 27.49
N LEU A 304 -19.20 35.16 26.87
CA LEU A 304 -19.46 34.82 25.48
C LEU A 304 -20.91 34.41 25.22
N VAL A 305 -21.53 33.65 26.13
CA VAL A 305 -22.94 33.26 25.99
C VAL A 305 -23.87 34.47 26.08
N GLU A 306 -23.56 35.46 26.91
CA GLU A 306 -24.34 36.71 26.98
C GLU A 306 -24.33 37.44 25.65
N GLU A 307 -23.15 37.65 25.07
CA GLU A 307 -22.98 38.31 23.77
C GLU A 307 -23.79 37.59 22.68
N LEU A 308 -23.68 36.25 22.62
CA LEU A 308 -24.40 35.44 21.63
C LEU A 308 -25.92 35.49 21.81
N VAL A 309 -26.40 35.57 23.05
CA VAL A 309 -27.83 35.70 23.35
C VAL A 309 -28.33 37.06 22.88
N GLU A 310 -27.65 38.14 23.22
CA GLU A 310 -28.02 39.50 22.80
C GLU A 310 -28.01 39.63 21.26
N GLU A 311 -26.95 39.13 20.61
CA GLU A 311 -26.82 39.14 19.16
C GLU A 311 -28.01 38.43 18.50
N HIS A 312 -28.26 37.17 18.86
CA HIS A 312 -29.26 36.36 18.19
C HIS A 312 -30.71 36.72 18.57
N GLN A 313 -30.95 37.25 19.76
CA GLN A 313 -32.27 37.76 20.14
C GLN A 313 -32.64 39.02 19.35
N SER A 314 -31.67 39.90 19.10
CA SER A 314 -31.88 41.11 18.28
C SER A 314 -32.21 40.80 16.81
N LEU A 315 -31.59 39.74 16.26
CA LEU A 315 -31.76 39.29 14.88
C LEU A 315 -33.12 38.64 14.61
N GLU A 316 -33.61 37.81 15.53
CA GLU A 316 -34.87 37.08 15.36
C GLU A 316 -36.11 37.96 15.61
N ASN A 317 -35.99 39.01 16.43
CA ASN A 317 -37.04 40.01 16.70
C ASN A 317 -38.42 39.38 17.02
N LYS A 318 -38.42 38.29 17.80
CA LYS A 318 -39.63 37.57 18.23
C LYS A 318 -39.98 37.95 19.66
N SER A 319 -40.97 38.81 19.85
CA SER A 319 -41.46 39.22 21.19
C SER A 319 -42.14 38.08 21.97
N SER A 320 -42.36 36.91 21.35
CA SER A 320 -43.12 35.79 21.91
C SER A 320 -42.26 34.66 22.51
N VAL A 321 -40.93 34.81 22.54
CA VAL A 321 -39.99 33.82 23.09
C VAL A 321 -39.24 34.45 24.26
N THR A 322 -39.36 33.86 25.44
CA THR A 322 -38.62 34.28 26.64
C THR A 322 -37.26 33.59 26.67
N VAL A 323 -36.17 34.34 26.72
CA VAL A 323 -34.81 33.79 26.85
C VAL A 323 -34.36 33.95 28.30
N ARG A 324 -33.92 32.87 28.93
CA ARG A 324 -33.42 32.88 30.31
C ARG A 324 -32.00 32.31 30.36
N LEU A 325 -31.08 33.10 30.88
CA LEU A 325 -29.71 32.69 31.17
C LEU A 325 -29.58 32.39 32.67
N ASP A 326 -29.20 31.17 33.02
CA ASP A 326 -28.97 30.68 34.38
C ASP A 326 -27.46 30.40 34.56
N ARG A 327 -26.76 31.28 35.27
CA ARG A 327 -25.33 31.15 35.57
C ARG A 327 -25.17 30.45 36.91
N ARG A 328 -24.78 29.18 36.90
CA ARG A 328 -24.59 28.39 38.13
C ARG A 328 -23.13 28.27 38.54
N ALA A 329 -22.21 28.53 37.62
CA ALA A 329 -20.77 28.54 37.84
C ALA A 329 -20.09 29.46 36.83
N GLU A 330 -18.85 29.85 37.13
CA GLU A 330 -17.92 30.41 36.14
C GLU A 330 -17.28 29.25 35.36
N LEU A 331 -17.26 29.36 34.04
CA LEU A 331 -16.72 28.33 33.14
C LEU A 331 -15.68 28.97 32.22
N SER A 332 -14.43 28.54 32.35
CA SER A 332 -13.34 28.96 31.46
C SER A 332 -12.84 27.77 30.63
N VAL A 333 -12.75 27.94 29.31
CA VAL A 333 -12.35 26.89 28.37
C VAL A 333 -11.17 27.36 27.54
N ILE A 334 -10.12 26.54 27.46
CA ILE A 334 -8.96 26.81 26.60
C ILE A 334 -9.29 26.35 25.18
N ALA A 335 -9.70 27.29 24.33
CA ALA A 335 -9.99 27.03 22.92
C ALA A 335 -10.06 28.34 22.15
N SER A 336 -10.14 28.26 20.82
CA SER A 336 -10.40 29.45 20.01
C SER A 336 -11.78 30.03 20.37
N PRO A 337 -11.88 31.33 20.73
CA PRO A 337 -13.17 31.98 20.99
C PRO A 337 -14.15 31.76 19.84
N ALA A 338 -13.67 31.84 18.59
CA ALA A 338 -14.47 31.62 17.40
C ALA A 338 -15.07 30.21 17.31
N ALA A 339 -14.38 29.19 17.82
CA ALA A 339 -14.88 27.82 17.84
C ALA A 339 -16.03 27.66 18.86
N ILE A 340 -15.85 28.22 20.07
CA ILE A 340 -16.90 28.22 21.10
C ILE A 340 -18.12 29.02 20.62
N SER A 341 -17.90 30.22 20.06
CA SER A 341 -18.97 31.05 19.47
C SER A 341 -19.71 30.32 18.36
N SER A 342 -18.98 29.60 17.50
CA SER A 342 -19.59 28.80 16.43
C SER A 342 -20.47 27.69 17.01
N VAL A 343 -19.98 26.92 17.98
CA VAL A 343 -20.75 25.83 18.60
C VAL A 343 -21.98 26.37 19.31
N LEU A 344 -21.80 27.26 20.27
CA LEU A 344 -22.90 27.75 21.11
C LEU A 344 -23.86 28.64 20.32
N GLY A 345 -23.36 29.53 19.48
CA GLY A 345 -24.18 30.39 18.62
C GLY A 345 -25.03 29.59 17.63
N ASN A 346 -24.50 28.50 17.05
CA ASN A 346 -25.29 27.61 16.19
C ASN A 346 -26.44 26.94 16.95
N ILE A 347 -26.22 26.51 18.19
CA ILE A 347 -27.26 25.87 19.02
C ILE A 347 -28.29 26.90 19.48
N ILE A 348 -27.85 28.05 20.02
CA ILE A 348 -28.73 29.14 20.49
C ILE A 348 -29.60 29.66 19.35
N ARG A 349 -29.01 29.92 18.18
CA ARG A 349 -29.76 30.36 17.01
C ARG A 349 -30.78 29.31 16.57
N ASN A 350 -30.44 28.02 16.62
CA ASN A 350 -31.40 26.96 16.31
C ASN A 350 -32.56 26.94 17.32
N ALA A 351 -32.28 27.05 18.61
CA ALA A 351 -33.31 27.12 19.65
C ALA A 351 -34.27 28.28 19.38
N LEU A 352 -33.76 29.51 19.23
CA LEU A 352 -34.58 30.70 18.95
C LEU A 352 -35.37 30.60 17.64
N LYS A 353 -34.79 29.98 16.61
CA LYS A 353 -35.42 29.80 15.31
C LYS A 353 -36.61 28.84 15.39
N TYR A 354 -36.46 27.70 16.05
CA TYR A 354 -37.47 26.63 16.10
C TYR A 354 -38.45 26.74 17.27
N THR A 355 -38.24 27.65 18.21
CA THR A 355 -39.26 28.08 19.18
C THR A 355 -40.11 29.20 18.61
N HIS A 356 -41.42 28.97 18.50
CA HIS A 356 -42.38 29.97 18.05
C HIS A 356 -43.00 30.74 19.22
N GLN A 357 -43.36 30.02 20.28
CA GLN A 357 -43.86 30.53 21.55
C GLN A 357 -43.30 29.65 22.68
N GLY A 358 -42.97 30.25 23.80
CA GLY A 358 -42.42 29.55 24.96
C GLY A 358 -41.06 30.10 25.39
N GLU A 359 -40.16 29.23 25.82
CA GLU A 359 -38.89 29.63 26.43
C GLU A 359 -37.67 28.92 25.83
N VAL A 360 -36.55 29.64 25.85
CA VAL A 360 -35.20 29.10 25.63
C VAL A 360 -34.40 29.34 26.90
N VAL A 361 -33.95 28.26 27.55
CA VAL A 361 -33.21 28.29 28.80
C VAL A 361 -31.77 27.87 28.51
N ILE A 362 -30.82 28.74 28.85
CA ILE A 362 -29.39 28.48 28.73
C ILE A 362 -28.82 28.41 30.13
N CYS A 363 -28.21 27.29 30.48
CA CYS A 363 -27.64 27.03 31.81
C CYS A 363 -26.14 26.78 31.68
N VAL A 364 -25.33 27.61 32.34
CA VAL A 364 -23.87 27.45 32.39
C VAL A 364 -23.49 26.82 33.74
N GLN A 365 -22.75 25.72 33.68
CA GLN A 365 -22.27 24.95 34.84
C GLN A 365 -20.74 24.77 34.74
N GLU A 366 -20.11 24.19 35.76
CA GLU A 366 -18.65 24.04 35.87
C GLU A 366 -17.98 23.31 34.70
N ASP A 367 -18.68 22.37 34.05
CA ASP A 367 -18.14 21.54 32.96
C ASP A 367 -18.94 21.62 31.65
N ARG A 368 -20.07 22.36 31.62
CA ARG A 368 -21.00 22.29 30.49
C ARG A 368 -21.87 23.52 30.31
N VAL A 369 -22.33 23.69 29.07
CA VAL A 369 -23.42 24.59 28.72
C VAL A 369 -24.60 23.78 28.21
N SER A 370 -25.75 23.94 28.87
CA SER A 370 -27.02 23.30 28.50
C SER A 370 -27.95 24.32 27.85
N ILE A 371 -28.41 24.06 26.63
CA ILE A 371 -29.36 24.92 25.90
C ILE A 371 -30.63 24.11 25.66
N SER A 372 -31.73 24.52 26.29
CA SER A 372 -33.03 23.86 26.22
C SER A 372 -34.08 24.80 25.62
N ASP A 373 -34.88 24.29 24.70
CA ASP A 373 -35.97 25.02 24.06
C ASP A 373 -37.31 24.29 24.20
N THR A 374 -38.43 25.00 24.11
CA THR A 374 -39.79 24.43 24.11
C THR A 374 -40.39 24.34 22.70
N GLY A 375 -39.56 24.22 21.68
CA GLY A 375 -39.95 24.17 20.28
C GLY A 375 -40.56 22.83 19.85
N ALA A 376 -40.57 22.59 18.54
CA ALA A 376 -41.25 21.45 17.96
C ALA A 376 -40.60 20.09 18.27
N GLY A 377 -39.32 20.04 18.65
CA GLY A 377 -38.59 18.79 18.88
C GLY A 377 -38.52 17.87 17.65
N PHE A 378 -37.92 16.69 17.81
CA PHE A 378 -37.75 15.68 16.76
C PHE A 378 -37.66 14.26 17.31
N ASP A 379 -37.84 13.26 16.45
CA ASP A 379 -37.85 11.85 16.84
C ASP A 379 -36.44 11.21 16.87
N GLU A 380 -36.34 9.99 17.41
CA GLU A 380 -35.06 9.27 17.54
C GLU A 380 -34.46 8.83 16.18
N SER A 381 -35.28 8.73 15.13
CA SER A 381 -34.76 8.45 13.77
C SER A 381 -34.10 9.69 13.15
N GLU A 382 -34.62 10.87 13.47
CA GLU A 382 -34.10 12.16 13.04
C GLU A 382 -32.84 12.55 13.82
N LYS A 383 -32.75 12.21 15.10
CA LYS A 383 -31.62 12.53 16.00
C LYS A 383 -30.24 12.09 15.49
N ARG A 384 -30.14 10.99 14.74
CA ARG A 384 -28.87 10.55 14.15
C ARG A 384 -28.47 11.36 12.93
N ARG A 385 -29.45 11.92 12.23
CA ARG A 385 -29.29 12.56 10.93
C ARG A 385 -29.15 14.07 11.03
N ILE A 386 -29.63 14.70 12.12
CA ILE A 386 -29.49 16.17 12.33
C ILE A 386 -28.05 16.69 12.29
N PHE A 387 -27.06 15.82 12.48
CA PHE A 387 -25.64 16.16 12.39
C PHE A 387 -25.04 15.91 11.00
N GLU A 388 -25.78 15.26 10.09
CA GLU A 388 -25.38 15.14 8.70
C GLU A 388 -25.39 16.54 8.07
N PRO A 389 -24.28 16.96 7.42
CA PRO A 389 -24.26 18.22 6.69
C PRO A 389 -25.45 18.33 5.74
N PHE A 390 -26.14 19.47 5.76
CA PHE A 390 -27.28 19.78 4.89
C PHE A 390 -28.56 18.99 5.17
N TYR A 391 -28.59 18.10 6.17
CA TYR A 391 -29.82 17.38 6.54
C TYR A 391 -30.83 18.30 7.25
N ARG A 392 -32.10 18.12 6.91
CA ARG A 392 -33.22 18.91 7.43
C ARG A 392 -34.45 18.03 7.66
N ILE A 393 -35.19 18.30 8.73
CA ILE A 393 -36.42 17.58 9.05
C ILE A 393 -37.58 18.16 8.22
N GLU A 394 -38.06 17.40 7.23
CA GLU A 394 -39.13 17.83 6.31
C GLU A 394 -40.48 18.10 7.02
N LYS A 395 -40.77 17.40 8.14
CA LYS A 395 -42.05 17.52 8.87
C LYS A 395 -42.26 18.89 9.53
N LEU A 396 -41.20 19.64 9.80
CA LEU A 396 -41.29 21.01 10.33
C LEU A 396 -41.73 22.04 9.27
N SER A 397 -41.70 21.65 7.99
CA SER A 397 -42.01 22.50 6.83
C SER A 397 -43.50 22.49 6.43
N VAL A 398 -44.31 21.58 6.99
CA VAL A 398 -45.67 21.27 6.47
C VAL A 398 -46.80 21.66 7.43
N SER A 399 -46.51 22.17 8.62
CA SER A 399 -47.57 22.61 9.56
C SER A 399 -48.03 24.05 9.34
N GLN A 400 -48.27 24.45 8.09
CA GLN A 400 -49.23 25.52 7.81
C GLN A 400 -49.99 25.18 6.54
N ASN A 401 -51.33 25.16 6.68
CA ASN A 401 -52.32 25.19 5.60
C ASN A 401 -52.88 23.83 5.09
N ARG A 402 -53.45 23.03 5.99
CA ARG A 402 -54.31 21.88 5.63
C ARG A 402 -55.82 22.16 5.67
N ASN A 403 -56.23 23.43 5.59
CA ASN A 403 -57.65 23.78 5.56
C ASN A 403 -57.99 24.79 4.45
N ARG A 404 -58.06 24.32 3.20
CA ARG A 404 -59.05 24.83 2.24
C ARG A 404 -59.24 23.86 1.08
N ILE A 405 -60.44 23.28 1.06
CA ILE A 405 -61.07 22.62 -0.07
C ILE A 405 -61.40 23.68 -1.14
N ASP A 406 -61.31 23.27 -2.40
CA ASP A 406 -61.82 23.88 -3.64
C ASP A 406 -61.02 24.94 -4.44
N VAL A 407 -60.67 24.48 -5.66
CA VAL A 407 -60.84 25.04 -7.02
C VAL A 407 -60.12 26.34 -7.41
N GLY A 408 -59.34 26.23 -8.50
CA GLY A 408 -59.26 27.27 -9.53
C GLY A 408 -58.03 28.19 -9.51
N GLN A 409 -57.13 27.94 -10.46
CA GLN A 409 -56.37 28.90 -11.27
C GLN A 409 -55.64 30.09 -10.59
N ALA A 410 -54.31 30.12 -10.82
CA ALA A 410 -53.40 31.26 -10.77
C ALA A 410 -53.16 31.95 -9.41
N ASP A 411 -52.02 31.64 -8.79
CA ASP A 411 -51.21 32.68 -8.14
C ASP A 411 -49.72 32.26 -8.04
N LEU A 412 -48.85 32.96 -8.77
CA LEU A 412 -47.38 32.81 -8.76
C LEU A 412 -46.73 33.53 -7.57
N SER A 413 -47.52 33.88 -6.55
CA SER A 413 -47.11 34.66 -5.37
C SER A 413 -46.72 33.79 -4.15
N ARG A 414 -46.17 32.59 -4.36
CA ARG A 414 -45.89 31.58 -3.29
C ARG A 414 -44.40 31.36 -2.96
N THR A 415 -43.54 32.38 -2.99
CA THR A 415 -42.09 32.19 -2.77
C THR A 415 -41.44 33.26 -1.88
N ASN A 416 -41.96 33.51 -0.68
CA ASN A 416 -41.28 34.42 0.27
C ASN A 416 -41.21 33.93 1.73
N SER A 417 -41.85 32.81 2.10
CA SER A 417 -41.76 32.27 3.47
C SER A 417 -40.61 31.27 3.68
N ASP A 418 -40.05 30.70 2.61
CA ASP A 418 -39.00 29.67 2.70
C ASP A 418 -37.58 30.23 2.81
N ALA A 419 -37.36 31.51 2.49
CA ALA A 419 -36.02 32.14 2.51
C ALA A 419 -35.45 32.40 3.91
N ARG A 420 -36.25 32.22 4.99
CA ARG A 420 -35.81 32.31 6.39
C ARG A 420 -35.21 30.99 6.93
N GLN A 421 -35.15 29.94 6.13
CA GLN A 421 -34.78 28.61 6.59
C GLN A 421 -33.28 28.34 6.32
N GLY A 422 -32.45 28.40 7.38
CA GLY A 422 -31.00 28.15 7.30
C GLY A 422 -30.55 26.80 6.70
N LEU A 423 -29.29 26.76 6.26
CA LEU A 423 -28.63 25.78 5.36
C LEU A 423 -28.52 24.31 5.84
N GLY A 424 -28.97 23.96 7.05
CA GLY A 424 -28.77 22.61 7.61
C GLY A 424 -27.30 22.26 7.94
N LEU A 425 -26.42 23.27 7.96
CA LEU A 425 -24.99 23.10 8.29
C LEU A 425 -24.66 23.33 9.77
N GLY A 426 -25.49 24.07 10.50
CA GLY A 426 -25.16 24.53 11.85
C GLY A 426 -24.84 23.38 12.82
N LEU A 427 -25.66 22.32 12.85
CA LEU A 427 -25.42 21.18 13.75
C LEU A 427 -24.27 20.27 13.28
N ALA A 428 -24.02 20.20 11.97
CA ALA A 428 -22.84 19.49 11.45
C ALA A 428 -21.54 20.19 11.86
N ILE A 429 -21.52 21.52 11.86
CA ILE A 429 -20.40 22.33 12.36
C ILE A 429 -20.21 22.13 13.86
N VAL A 430 -21.30 22.10 14.63
CA VAL A 430 -21.28 21.80 16.07
C VAL A 430 -20.62 20.44 16.31
N GLN A 431 -21.08 19.37 15.64
CA GLN A 431 -20.51 18.04 15.78
C GLN A 431 -19.02 18.02 15.40
N HIS A 432 -18.66 18.70 14.31
CA HIS A 432 -17.28 18.78 13.85
C HIS A 432 -16.34 19.42 14.87
N PHE A 433 -16.74 20.54 15.49
CA PHE A 433 -15.95 21.18 16.53
C PHE A 433 -15.86 20.34 17.80
N CYS A 434 -16.96 19.69 18.21
CA CYS A 434 -16.92 18.76 19.33
C CYS A 434 -15.94 17.61 19.09
N ASP A 435 -15.92 17.04 17.88
CA ASP A 435 -14.99 15.96 17.52
C ASP A 435 -13.52 16.42 17.51
N ILE A 436 -13.23 17.66 17.07
CA ILE A 436 -11.88 18.24 17.04
C ILE A 436 -11.36 18.53 18.45
N TYR A 437 -12.15 19.25 19.24
CA TYR A 437 -11.76 19.69 20.58
C TYR A 437 -12.01 18.63 21.67
N GLN A 438 -12.48 17.43 21.28
CA GLN A 438 -12.86 16.34 22.18
C GLN A 438 -13.94 16.74 23.21
N TRP A 439 -14.82 17.67 22.84
CA TRP A 439 -15.99 18.00 23.66
C TRP A 439 -17.10 16.97 23.45
N THR A 440 -17.89 16.73 24.48
CA THR A 440 -19.01 15.77 24.38
C THR A 440 -20.30 16.52 24.11
N LEU A 441 -20.96 16.21 23.00
CA LEU A 441 -22.28 16.72 22.67
C LEU A 441 -23.36 15.68 23.02
N GLN A 442 -24.30 16.05 23.88
CA GLN A 442 -25.48 15.23 24.19
C GLN A 442 -26.75 15.93 23.72
N VAL A 443 -27.69 15.14 23.20
CA VAL A 443 -28.97 15.64 22.72
C VAL A 443 -30.11 14.83 23.31
N ALA A 444 -31.09 15.53 23.86
CA ALA A 444 -32.38 14.99 24.24
C ALA A 444 -33.47 15.79 23.52
N SER A 445 -34.33 15.12 22.76
CA SER A 445 -35.48 15.78 22.13
C SER A 445 -36.70 14.89 22.25
N THR A 446 -37.87 15.51 22.31
CA THR A 446 -39.15 14.80 22.23
C THR A 446 -40.08 15.61 21.34
N PRO A 447 -40.72 15.00 20.32
CA PRO A 447 -41.66 15.72 19.46
C PRO A 447 -42.73 16.45 20.27
N GLY A 448 -42.89 17.75 20.00
CA GLY A 448 -43.82 18.67 20.65
C GLY A 448 -43.42 19.13 22.06
N LYS A 449 -42.27 18.70 22.60
CA LYS A 449 -41.78 19.11 23.93
C LYS A 449 -40.43 19.83 23.88
N GLY A 450 -39.92 20.11 22.68
CA GLY A 450 -38.66 20.81 22.46
C GLY A 450 -37.42 19.93 22.48
N THR A 451 -36.26 20.59 22.55
CA THR A 451 -34.94 19.96 22.47
C THR A 451 -33.99 20.55 23.50
N ARG A 452 -33.11 19.71 24.02
CA ARG A 452 -31.99 20.06 24.89
C ARG A 452 -30.68 19.58 24.27
N PHE A 453 -29.74 20.50 24.12
CA PHE A 453 -28.35 20.24 23.76
C PHE A 453 -27.48 20.51 24.99
N ASP A 454 -26.61 19.56 25.33
CA ASP A 454 -25.60 19.72 26.37
C ASP A 454 -24.22 19.62 25.71
N VAL A 455 -23.44 20.69 25.79
CA VAL A 455 -22.03 20.73 25.35
C VAL A 455 -21.16 20.65 26.59
N ILE A 456 -20.44 19.54 26.74
CA ILE A 456 -19.55 19.27 27.87
C ILE A 456 -18.11 19.53 27.42
N PHE A 457 -17.49 20.52 28.05
CA PHE A 457 -16.11 20.94 27.81
C PHE A 457 -15.16 20.08 28.68
N LYS A 458 -13.92 19.90 28.25
CA LYS A 458 -12.95 19.00 28.86
C LYS A 458 -11.83 19.75 29.55
#